data_AF-A0A8B6HK52-F1
#
_entry.id   AF-A0A8B6HK52-F1
#
_cell.length_a   1.000
_cell.length_b   1.000
_cell.length_c   1.000
_cell.angle_alpha   90.00
_cell.angle_beta   90.00
_cell.angle_gamma   90.00
#
_symmetry.space_group_name_H-M   'P 1'
#
loop_
_entity.id
_entity.type
_entity.pdbx_description
1 polymer ?
#
loop_
_entity_poly.entity_id
_entity_poly.type
_entity_poly.pdbx_seq_one_letter_code
_entity_poly.pdbx_strand_id
1 'polypeptide(L)' 'NTYFGFTHLITKFNQQQIQALRYIPVNRLLAETDAPYMPPRGIRINTPIYVGEVVEKLTTL' A
#
# COMPACT_ATOMS: atom_id res chain seq x y z
N ASN A 1 -16.19 -6.14 11.13
CA ASN A 1 -14.84 -6.53 11.61
C ASN A 1 -13.88 -6.56 10.42
N THR A 2 -13.78 -5.44 9.69
CA THR A 2 -13.15 -5.39 8.36
C THR A 2 -11.84 -4.60 8.42
N TYR A 3 -10.84 -5.05 7.68
CA TYR A 3 -9.53 -4.42 7.52
C TYR A 3 -9.28 -4.15 6.03
N PHE A 4 -8.39 -3.20 5.73
CA PHE A 4 -8.05 -2.78 4.38
C PHE A 4 -6.56 -2.97 4.13
N GLY A 5 -6.22 -3.88 3.21
CA GLY A 5 -4.86 -4.14 2.76
C GLY A 5 -4.46 -3.23 1.60
N PHE A 6 -3.21 -2.77 1.61
CA PHE A 6 -2.64 -1.95 0.55
C PHE A 6 -1.30 -2.50 0.11
N THR A 7 -1.06 -2.43 -1.20
CA THR A 7 0.21 -2.75 -1.85
C THR A 7 0.88 -1.47 -2.39
N HIS A 8 2.02 -1.62 -3.07
CA HIS A 8 2.67 -0.51 -3.80
C HIS A 8 1.77 0.16 -4.84
N LEU A 9 0.64 -0.43 -5.25
CA LEU A 9 -0.35 0.21 -6.12
C LEU A 9 -0.97 1.48 -5.52
N ILE A 10 -0.84 1.69 -4.21
CA ILE A 10 -1.25 2.94 -3.57
C ILE A 10 -0.59 4.17 -4.21
N THR A 11 0.62 4.02 -4.78
CA THR A 11 1.32 5.08 -5.52
C THR A 11 0.63 5.50 -6.83
N LYS A 12 -0.39 4.76 -7.27
CA LYS A 12 -1.20 5.03 -8.46
C LYS A 12 -2.59 5.55 -8.14
N PHE A 13 -2.91 5.73 -6.85
CA PHE A 13 -4.22 6.23 -6.46
C PHE A 13 -4.47 7.63 -7.01
N ASN A 14 -5.68 7.84 -7.50
CA ASN A 14 -6.18 9.16 -7.84
C ASN A 14 -6.60 9.92 -6.57
N GLN A 15 -6.95 11.20 -6.73
CA GLN A 15 -7.32 12.06 -5.60
C GLN A 15 -8.49 11.51 -4.78
N GLN A 16 -9.52 10.95 -5.43
CA GLN A 16 -10.68 10.40 -4.71
C GLN A 16 -10.29 9.17 -3.88
N GLN A 17 -9.42 8.31 -4.41
CA GLN A 17 -8.92 7.13 -3.70
C GLN A 17 -8.03 7.52 -2.51
N ILE A 18 -7.19 8.54 -2.66
CA ILE A 18 -6.39 9.09 -1.55
C ILE A 18 -7.32 9.67 -0.46
N GLN A 19 -8.36 10.41 -0.84
CA GLN A 19 -9.33 10.91 0.14
C GLN A 19 -10.04 9.76 0.88
N ALA A 20 -10.47 8.72 0.16
CA ALA A 20 -11.09 7.55 0.77
C ALA A 20 -10.16 6.82 1.76
N LEU A 21 -8.89 6.66 1.41
CA LEU A 21 -7.86 6.07 2.28
C LEU A 21 -7.80 6.79 3.64
N ARG A 22 -7.83 8.13 3.64
CA ARG A 22 -7.72 8.96 4.84
C ARG A 22 -8.89 8.81 5.82
N TYR A 23 -10.03 8.28 5.38
CA TYR A 23 -11.16 7.99 6.27
C TYR A 23 -11.05 6.63 6.98
N ILE A 24 -10.10 5.79 6.60
CA ILE A 24 -9.92 4.47 7.22
C ILE A 24 -9.16 4.66 8.55
N PRO A 25 -9.68 4.17 9.69
CA PRO A 25 -8.95 4.21 10.96
C PRO A 25 -7.60 3.50 10.83
N VAL A 26 -6.54 4.09 11.38
CA VAL A 26 -5.18 3.55 11.27
C VAL A 26 -5.09 2.10 11.76
N ASN A 27 -5.81 1.75 12.83
CA ASN A 27 -5.87 0.38 13.37
C ASN A 27 -6.68 -0.61 12.49
N ARG A 28 -7.13 -0.19 11.31
CA ARG A 28 -7.79 -1.01 10.29
C ARG A 28 -6.99 -1.07 8.97
N LEU A 29 -5.85 -0.40 8.90
CA LEU A 29 -4.93 -0.46 7.75
C LEU A 29 -3.95 -1.63 7.90
N LEU A 30 -3.70 -2.34 6.80
CA LEU A 30 -2.70 -3.39 6.68
C LEU A 30 -1.80 -3.10 5.47
N ALA A 31 -0.53 -3.42 5.57
CA ALA A 31 0.43 -3.33 4.48
C ALA A 31 0.81 -4.73 3.99
N GLU A 32 0.84 -4.90 2.68
CA GLU A 32 1.19 -6.16 2.02
C GLU A 32 1.93 -5.89 0.70
N THR A 33 2.73 -6.84 0.22
CA THR A 33 3.47 -6.67 -1.04
C THR A 33 2.76 -7.29 -2.24
N ASP A 34 1.92 -8.30 -2.01
CA ASP A 34 1.38 -9.17 -3.06
C ASP A 34 2.50 -9.83 -3.91
N ALA A 35 3.67 -10.08 -3.30
CA ALA A 35 4.78 -10.72 -4.00
C ALA A 35 4.38 -12.10 -4.56
N PRO A 36 4.76 -12.45 -5.82
CA PRO A 36 5.75 -11.77 -6.66
C PRO A 36 5.22 -10.60 -7.53
N TYR A 37 3.95 -10.23 -7.36
CA TYR A 37 3.25 -9.19 -8.12
C TYR A 37 3.46 -7.79 -7.54
N MET A 38 2.96 -6.77 -8.22
CA MET A 38 2.96 -5.37 -7.77
C MET A 38 4.32 -4.84 -7.29
N PRO A 39 5.41 -5.06 -8.06
CA PRO A 39 6.73 -4.65 -7.61
C PRO A 39 6.82 -3.14 -7.39
N PRO A 40 7.68 -2.70 -6.45
CA PRO A 40 8.06 -1.30 -6.36
C PRO A 40 8.61 -0.78 -7.70
N ARG A 41 8.59 0.53 -7.89
CA ARG A 41 9.06 1.14 -9.13
C ARG A 41 10.53 0.79 -9.38
N GLY A 42 10.83 0.22 -10.54
CA GLY A 42 12.19 -0.17 -10.93
C GLY A 42 12.62 -1.53 -10.42
N ILE A 43 11.77 -2.24 -9.67
CA ILE A 43 12.02 -3.62 -9.22
C ILE A 43 11.35 -4.60 -10.18
N ARG A 44 12.08 -5.67 -10.54
CA ARG A 44 11.58 -6.68 -11.50
C ARG A 44 10.78 -7.80 -10.84
N ILE A 45 11.17 -8.21 -9.63
CA ILE A 45 10.50 -9.28 -8.87
C ILE A 45 10.20 -8.72 -7.49
N ASN A 46 8.92 -8.68 -7.13
CA ASN A 46 8.55 -8.27 -5.79
C ASN A 46 8.85 -9.39 -4.78
N THR A 47 9.20 -9.02 -3.56
CA THR A 47 9.42 -9.95 -2.44
C THR A 47 8.91 -9.33 -1.15
N PRO A 48 8.68 -10.11 -0.08
CA PRO A 48 8.22 -9.58 1.21
C PRO A 48 9.12 -8.50 1.82
N ILE A 49 10.40 -8.39 1.40
CA ILE A 49 11.34 -7.39 1.93
C ILE A 49 10.85 -5.95 1.73
N TYR A 50 10.01 -5.71 0.72
CA TYR A 50 9.54 -4.38 0.36
C TYR A 50 8.30 -3.93 1.15
N VAL A 51 7.79 -4.72 2.10
CA VAL A 51 6.61 -4.33 2.90
C VAL A 51 6.81 -3.02 3.66
N GLY A 52 8.04 -2.72 4.08
CA GLY A 52 8.38 -1.45 4.73
C GLY A 52 8.14 -0.23 3.83
N GLU A 53 8.38 -0.35 2.54
CA GLU A 53 8.11 0.74 1.58
C GLU A 53 6.60 0.99 1.41
N VAL A 54 5.77 -0.06 1.50
CA VAL A 54 4.30 0.10 1.46
C VAL A 54 3.83 0.91 2.67
N VAL A 55 4.37 0.62 3.85
CA VAL A 55 4.09 1.39 5.08
C VAL A 55 4.55 2.84 4.92
N GLU A 56 5.75 3.07 4.39
CA GLU A 56 6.24 4.43 4.12
C GLU A 56 5.25 5.18 3.22
N LYS A 57 4.82 4.59 2.10
CA LYS A 57 3.87 5.24 1.19
C LYS A 57 2.51 5.51 1.83
N LEU A 58 1.98 4.59 2.64
CA LEU A 58 0.75 4.81 3.41
C LEU A 58 0.85 6.01 4.35
N THR A 59 2.03 6.29 4.94
CA THR A 59 2.21 7.42 5.87
C THR A 59 2.42 8.77 5.19
N THR A 60 2.79 8.77 3.90
CA THR A 60 3.12 9.99 3.15
C THR A 60 2.00 10.52 2.24
N LEU A 61 0.94 9.74 2.04
CA LEU A 61 -0.21 10.07 1.17
C LEU A 61 -1.36 10.68 1.96
#